data_AF-A0A2L0BCQ7-F1
#
_entry.id   AF-A0A2L0BCQ7-F1
#
_cell.length_a   1.000
_cell.length_b   1.000
_cell.length_c   1.000
_cell.angle_alpha   90.00
_cell.angle_beta   90.00
_cell.angle_gamma   90.00
#
_symmetry.space_group_name_H-M   'P 1'
#
loop_
_entity.id
_entity.type
_entity.pdbx_description
1 polymer ?
#
loop_
_entity_poly.entity_id
_entity_poly.type
_entity_poly.pdbx_seq_one_letter_code
_entity_poly.pdbx_strand_id
1 'polypeptide(L)'
;AVGIHGEDIAAVIETYNLLSERYFTHASPTLFLAATPRPQLSSCFLLMLPGNSLDDLFKCVKQCALISKSAGGIGVNMHNYTAKGTYVNGIKGPSAGLVSAVKLFNDTARYVDQGGNKRPGAFAIYLEPWHADIFDFLNLRKNTGEEEARARDLFYALWIPDLFMKRVEADGVWSLMCPSKCPGLSDCWGEKFEKLYEKYETEGKYNTQVQARKVWHAIVTAQVETGMPYMLYKDACNGKSNQQNLGTIKCSNLCTEIVEYTAPDEIAVCNLASIALNMYVKPDGKAYDFEKLKNITKVVTKNLNKIIDVNFYPVPEAKASNMRHRPIGIGVQGLADAFILMRMPFDSDEASLLNKQIFETLYYGALEASCELAERDGPYSTYEGSPVSKGILQYDMWGVTPTDLWDWSELKAKIAKHGVRNSLLIAPMPTASTAQILGNNESIEAYTSNIYTRRVLAGEFIVVNHHLLRDLTELGLWDSTMKNQIIANFGSIQNIPSIPDDLKKI
;
A
#
# COMPACT_ATOMS: atom_id res chain seq x y z
N ALA A 1 21.60 8.88 5.24
CA ALA A 1 22.51 8.16 6.17
C ALA A 1 22.65 8.89 7.51
N VAL A 2 23.33 10.04 7.59
CA VAL A 2 23.53 10.80 8.85
C VAL A 2 22.21 11.10 9.57
N GLY A 3 21.19 11.59 8.87
CA GLY A 3 19.88 11.89 9.48
C GLY A 3 19.14 10.68 10.07
N ILE A 4 19.54 9.45 9.75
CA ILE A 4 18.95 8.20 10.28
C ILE A 4 19.79 7.67 11.44
N HIS A 5 21.12 7.73 11.33
CA HIS A 5 22.03 7.04 12.23
C HIS A 5 22.72 7.95 13.25
N GLY A 6 22.66 9.27 13.08
CA GLY A 6 23.27 10.24 13.98
C GLY A 6 24.77 9.98 14.14
N GLU A 7 25.20 9.71 15.37
CA GLU A 7 26.61 9.51 15.76
C GLU A 7 27.14 8.09 15.47
N ASP A 8 26.29 7.16 15.05
CA ASP A 8 26.71 5.80 14.66
C ASP A 8 27.36 5.83 13.26
N ILE A 9 28.62 6.29 13.21
CA ILE A 9 29.37 6.52 11.98
C ILE A 9 29.55 5.24 11.15
N ALA A 10 29.67 4.07 11.80
CA ALA A 10 29.75 2.80 11.09
C ALA A 10 28.47 2.52 10.28
N ALA A 11 27.29 2.67 10.91
CA ALA A 11 26.01 2.53 10.22
C ALA A 11 25.76 3.65 9.19
N VAL A 12 26.27 4.87 9.44
CA VAL A 12 26.25 5.95 8.45
C VAL A 12 26.98 5.55 7.17
N ILE A 13 28.21 5.05 7.29
CA ILE A 13 29.04 4.65 6.15
C ILE A 13 28.42 3.46 5.41
N GLU A 14 27.96 2.45 6.15
CA GLU A 14 27.28 1.28 5.56
C GLU A 14 26.07 1.71 4.74
N THR A 15 25.15 2.49 5.34
CA THR A 15 23.96 2.97 4.63
C THR A 15 24.31 3.91 3.48
N TYR A 16 25.33 4.76 3.62
CA TYR A 16 25.76 5.64 2.53
C TYR A 16 26.23 4.83 1.32
N ASN A 17 27.14 3.89 1.52
CA ASN A 17 27.70 3.07 0.44
C ASN A 17 26.58 2.32 -0.29
N LEU A 18 25.66 1.71 0.45
CA LEU A 18 24.56 0.95 -0.13
C LEU A 18 23.56 1.81 -0.89
N LEU A 19 23.28 3.03 -0.42
CA LEU A 19 22.45 4.00 -1.14
C LEU A 19 23.17 4.53 -2.39
N SER A 20 24.46 4.87 -2.30
CA SER A 20 25.23 5.41 -3.43
C SER A 20 25.46 4.38 -4.53
N GLU A 21 25.58 3.11 -4.16
CA GLU A 21 25.69 1.98 -5.09
C GLU A 21 24.31 1.49 -5.57
N ARG A 22 23.22 2.12 -5.11
CA ARG A 22 21.83 1.91 -5.57
C ARG A 22 21.22 0.55 -5.22
N TYR A 23 21.70 -0.14 -4.18
CA TYR A 23 21.10 -1.44 -3.76
C TYR A 23 19.67 -1.29 -3.23
N PHE A 24 19.36 -0.14 -2.63
CA PHE A 24 18.03 0.23 -2.17
C PHE A 24 17.93 1.74 -2.11
N THR A 25 16.74 2.24 -1.84
CA THR A 25 16.53 3.65 -1.50
C THR A 25 15.43 3.80 -0.45
N HIS A 26 15.51 4.87 0.33
CA HIS A 26 14.42 5.26 1.24
C HIS A 26 13.33 6.00 0.45
N ALA A 27 12.11 6.05 1.00
CA ALA A 27 11.03 6.78 0.38
C ALA A 27 11.30 8.30 0.29
N SER A 28 10.61 8.96 -0.64
CA SER A 28 10.81 10.39 -0.93
C SER A 28 10.78 11.30 0.30
N PRO A 29 9.87 11.17 1.29
CA PRO A 29 9.90 12.00 2.49
C PRO A 29 11.20 11.86 3.28
N THR A 30 11.72 10.64 3.42
CA THR A 30 13.02 10.42 4.06
C THR A 30 14.15 11.09 3.27
N LEU A 31 14.16 10.96 1.94
CA LEU A 31 15.16 11.60 1.08
C LEU A 31 15.11 13.14 1.16
N PHE A 32 13.91 13.72 1.29
CA PHE A 32 13.73 15.18 1.35
C PHE A 32 14.02 15.77 2.73
N LEU A 33 13.72 15.04 3.80
CA LEU A 33 13.61 15.62 5.14
C LEU A 33 14.60 15.05 6.16
N ALA A 34 15.33 13.99 5.85
CA ALA A 34 16.39 13.50 6.75
C ALA A 34 17.45 14.60 7.01
N ALA A 35 17.85 14.76 8.27
CA ALA A 35 18.77 15.81 8.74
C ALA A 35 18.26 17.26 8.57
N THR A 36 16.96 17.47 8.38
CA THR A 36 16.33 18.81 8.44
C THR A 36 15.82 19.13 9.86
N PRO A 37 15.48 20.39 10.19
CA PRO A 37 15.04 20.77 11.54
C PRO A 37 13.77 20.07 12.05
N ARG A 38 12.90 19.60 11.14
CA ARG A 38 11.68 18.84 11.46
C ARG A 38 11.58 17.64 10.53
N PRO A 39 12.32 16.56 10.83
CA PRO A 39 12.47 15.43 9.92
C PRO A 39 11.21 14.54 9.96
N GLN A 40 10.20 14.88 9.18
CA GLN A 40 9.07 13.97 8.93
C GLN A 40 9.49 13.00 7.82
N LEU A 41 9.78 11.76 8.18
CA LEU A 41 10.40 10.76 7.32
C LEU A 41 9.42 9.70 6.82
N SER A 42 8.27 9.56 7.48
CA SER A 42 7.24 8.57 7.16
C SER A 42 6.37 9.00 5.97
N SER A 43 5.89 8.06 5.17
CA SER A 43 5.20 8.38 3.91
C SER A 43 3.68 8.38 4.00
N CYS A 44 3.13 7.50 4.82
CA CYS A 44 1.71 7.18 4.81
C CYS A 44 1.12 7.17 6.21
N PHE A 45 -0.13 7.61 6.30
CA PHE A 45 -0.90 7.66 7.54
C PHE A 45 -2.27 7.04 7.31
N LEU A 46 -2.76 6.30 8.30
CA LEU A 46 -4.10 5.70 8.28
C LEU A 46 -4.88 6.25 9.46
N LEU A 47 -6.08 6.76 9.20
CA LEU A 47 -6.96 7.33 10.20
C LEU A 47 -8.31 6.65 10.16
N MET A 48 -8.96 6.63 11.31
CA MET A 48 -10.39 6.37 11.40
C MET A 48 -11.14 7.63 11.80
N LEU A 49 -12.34 7.80 11.26
CA LEU A 49 -13.30 8.72 11.85
C LEU A 49 -13.83 8.06 13.15
N PRO A 50 -13.52 8.61 14.34
CA PRO A 50 -13.78 7.93 15.62
C PRO A 50 -15.28 7.80 15.93
N GLY A 51 -16.10 8.72 15.43
CA GLY A 51 -17.52 8.77 15.68
C GLY A 51 -18.29 9.59 14.65
N ASN A 52 -19.55 9.85 14.95
CA ASN A 52 -20.47 10.56 14.06
C ASN A 52 -20.85 11.96 14.59
N SER A 53 -20.04 12.53 15.47
CA SER A 53 -20.23 13.91 15.95
C SER A 53 -19.53 14.92 15.04
N LEU A 54 -19.98 16.18 15.10
CA LEU A 54 -19.33 17.27 14.39
C LEU A 54 -17.88 17.48 14.89
N ASP A 55 -17.66 17.32 16.19
CA ASP A 55 -16.34 17.43 16.81
C ASP A 55 -15.39 16.33 16.30
N ASP A 56 -15.86 15.09 16.18
CA ASP A 56 -15.08 13.98 15.62
C ASP A 56 -14.70 14.25 14.16
N LEU A 57 -15.64 14.74 13.36
CA LEU A 57 -15.41 15.09 11.96
C LEU A 57 -14.35 16.18 11.82
N PHE A 58 -14.50 17.30 12.53
CA PHE A 58 -13.52 18.39 12.45
C PHE A 58 -12.18 18.04 13.10
N LYS A 59 -12.15 17.17 14.13
CA LYS A 59 -10.90 16.61 14.67
C LYS A 59 -10.17 15.81 13.59
N CYS A 60 -10.87 14.91 12.88
CA CYS A 60 -10.30 14.10 11.82
C CYS A 60 -9.80 14.96 10.64
N VAL A 61 -10.60 15.96 10.21
CA VAL A 61 -10.19 16.93 9.17
C VAL A 61 -8.94 17.70 9.59
N LYS A 62 -8.87 18.18 10.84
CA LYS A 62 -7.69 18.88 11.37
C LYS A 62 -6.45 17.96 11.36
N GLN A 63 -6.60 16.71 11.79
CA GLN A 63 -5.50 15.73 11.74
C GLN A 63 -5.03 15.52 10.30
N CYS A 64 -5.95 15.36 9.35
CA CYS A 64 -5.62 15.23 7.92
C CYS A 64 -4.88 16.46 7.39
N ALA A 65 -5.32 17.67 7.75
CA ALA A 65 -4.66 18.91 7.36
C ALA A 65 -3.22 19.01 7.90
N LEU A 66 -2.99 18.65 9.17
CA LEU A 66 -1.66 18.66 9.77
C LEU A 66 -0.72 17.62 9.14
N ILE A 67 -1.23 16.43 8.82
CA ILE A 67 -0.47 15.38 8.15
C ILE A 67 -0.15 15.77 6.70
N SER A 68 -1.15 16.27 5.96
CA SER A 68 -0.97 16.71 4.57
C SER A 68 0.05 17.83 4.48
N LYS A 69 0.04 18.80 5.41
CA LYS A 69 1.05 19.86 5.49
C LYS A 69 2.48 19.32 5.56
N SER A 70 2.66 18.15 6.17
CA SER A 70 3.95 17.46 6.29
C SER A 70 4.19 16.42 5.18
N ALA A 71 3.50 16.53 4.04
CA ALA A 71 3.67 15.69 2.85
C ALA A 71 3.31 14.19 3.01
N GLY A 72 2.51 13.85 4.03
CA GLY A 72 2.00 12.49 4.21
C GLY A 72 0.79 12.17 3.34
N GLY A 73 0.79 11.01 2.68
CA GLY A 73 -0.40 10.44 2.04
C GLY A 73 -1.34 9.80 3.06
N ILE A 74 -2.66 9.89 2.85
CA ILE A 74 -3.64 9.54 3.89
C ILE A 74 -4.64 8.49 3.40
N GLY A 75 -4.91 7.47 4.21
CA GLY A 75 -6.12 6.65 4.13
C GLY A 75 -7.07 7.00 5.29
N VAL A 76 -8.35 7.23 5.01
CA VAL A 76 -9.37 7.52 6.04
C VAL A 76 -10.54 6.56 5.87
N ASN A 77 -10.89 5.79 6.90
CA ASN A 77 -12.16 5.07 6.89
C ASN A 77 -13.30 5.94 7.42
N MET A 78 -14.44 5.88 6.73
CA MET A 78 -15.67 6.61 7.07
C MET A 78 -16.89 5.69 7.26
N HIS A 79 -16.66 4.40 7.53
CA HIS A 79 -17.69 3.37 7.71
C HIS A 79 -18.75 3.73 8.75
N ASN A 80 -18.34 4.50 9.77
CA ASN A 80 -19.17 4.83 10.93
C ASN A 80 -19.94 6.16 10.77
N TYR A 81 -19.80 6.84 9.63
CA TYR A 81 -20.53 8.07 9.37
C TYR A 81 -22.00 7.77 9.05
N THR A 82 -22.93 8.57 9.57
CA THR A 82 -24.37 8.29 9.40
C THR A 82 -24.81 8.55 7.96
N ALA A 83 -25.45 7.55 7.38
CA ALA A 83 -26.01 7.61 6.03
C ALA A 83 -27.12 8.67 5.88
N LYS A 84 -27.26 9.18 4.66
CA LYS A 84 -28.24 10.21 4.29
C LYS A 84 -29.66 9.81 4.71
N GLY A 85 -30.44 10.78 5.19
CA GLY A 85 -31.84 10.55 5.55
C GLY A 85 -32.06 9.86 6.90
N THR A 86 -31.00 9.42 7.59
CA THR A 86 -31.13 8.77 8.90
C THR A 86 -31.23 9.82 10.02
N TYR A 87 -32.22 9.66 10.91
CA TYR A 87 -32.37 10.48 12.11
C TYR A 87 -31.47 9.97 13.22
N VAL A 88 -30.76 10.89 13.87
CA VAL A 88 -29.87 10.61 15.00
C VAL A 88 -30.33 11.43 16.20
N ASN A 89 -30.34 10.82 17.38
CA ASN A 89 -30.73 11.48 18.61
C ASN A 89 -29.88 12.75 18.85
N GLY A 90 -30.55 13.88 19.08
CA GLY A 90 -29.90 15.17 19.38
C GLY A 90 -29.72 16.12 18.20
N ILE A 91 -29.98 15.70 16.95
CA ILE A 91 -29.93 16.57 15.76
C ILE A 91 -31.35 16.87 15.27
N LYS A 92 -31.65 18.15 15.01
CA LYS A 92 -32.92 18.56 14.39
C LYS A 92 -32.87 18.28 12.89
N GLY A 93 -33.45 17.16 12.47
CA GLY A 93 -33.59 16.77 11.07
C GLY A 93 -32.74 15.55 10.67
N PRO A 94 -32.91 15.04 9.45
CA PRO A 94 -32.15 13.89 8.96
C PRO A 94 -30.69 14.26 8.64
N SER A 95 -29.78 13.28 8.75
CA SER A 95 -28.38 13.43 8.33
C SER A 95 -28.28 13.80 6.84
N ALA A 96 -27.35 14.71 6.52
CA ALA A 96 -26.98 15.07 5.15
C ALA A 96 -26.23 13.93 4.42
N GLY A 97 -25.73 12.94 5.16
CA GLY A 97 -25.04 11.77 4.63
C GLY A 97 -23.56 11.99 4.33
N LEU A 98 -22.93 10.93 3.81
CA LEU A 98 -21.49 10.82 3.63
C LEU A 98 -20.92 11.86 2.65
N VAL A 99 -21.64 12.17 1.57
CA VAL A 99 -21.19 13.08 0.50
C VAL A 99 -20.78 14.45 1.04
N SER A 100 -21.61 15.06 1.89
CA SER A 100 -21.33 16.38 2.46
C SER A 100 -20.10 16.37 3.36
N ALA A 101 -19.89 15.30 4.13
CA ALA A 101 -18.71 15.16 4.97
C ALA A 101 -17.44 14.97 4.13
N VAL A 102 -17.49 14.10 3.11
CA VAL A 102 -16.36 13.84 2.21
C VAL A 102 -15.90 15.11 1.48
N LYS A 103 -16.82 16.03 1.14
CA LYS A 103 -16.46 17.32 0.53
C LYS A 103 -15.57 18.19 1.41
N LEU A 104 -15.72 18.13 2.74
CA LEU A 104 -14.81 18.85 3.64
C LEU A 104 -13.38 18.32 3.52
N PHE A 105 -13.21 17.01 3.35
CA PHE A 105 -11.90 16.42 3.09
C PHE A 105 -11.37 16.83 1.71
N ASN A 106 -12.23 16.90 0.69
CA ASN A 106 -11.85 17.34 -0.66
C ASN A 106 -11.29 18.77 -0.64
N ASP A 107 -12.02 19.70 -0.03
CA ASP A 107 -11.61 21.10 0.02
C ASP A 107 -10.36 21.28 0.90
N THR A 108 -10.21 20.48 1.95
CA THR A 108 -9.00 20.43 2.77
C THR A 108 -7.79 19.92 1.96
N ALA A 109 -7.96 18.87 1.15
CA ALA A 109 -6.89 18.33 0.30
C ALA A 109 -6.40 19.36 -0.73
N ARG A 110 -7.33 20.14 -1.29
CA ARG A 110 -7.03 21.25 -2.21
C ARG A 110 -6.34 22.42 -1.51
N TYR A 111 -6.78 22.77 -0.31
CA TYR A 111 -6.24 23.91 0.44
C TYR A 111 -4.82 23.64 0.95
N VAL A 112 -4.55 22.43 1.44
CA VAL A 112 -3.25 22.04 2.01
C VAL A 112 -2.38 21.34 0.96
N ASP A 113 -1.89 22.12 0.01
CA ASP A 113 -1.15 21.69 -1.19
C ASP A 113 0.36 21.40 -0.98
N GLN A 114 0.75 21.09 0.25
CA GLN A 114 2.13 20.78 0.64
C GLN A 114 3.14 21.93 0.38
N GLY A 115 2.68 23.19 0.42
CA GLY A 115 3.56 24.36 0.48
C GLY A 115 3.91 24.97 -0.88
N GLY A 116 2.90 25.19 -1.73
CA GLY A 116 3.07 25.89 -3.01
C GLY A 116 2.98 24.97 -4.22
N ASN A 117 2.01 24.05 -4.20
CA ASN A 117 1.59 23.21 -5.33
C ASN A 117 2.66 22.25 -5.87
N LYS A 118 3.67 21.89 -5.06
CA LYS A 118 4.65 20.85 -5.42
C LYS A 118 4.02 19.45 -5.44
N ARG A 119 2.98 19.22 -4.63
CA ARG A 119 2.20 17.97 -4.59
C ARG A 119 0.84 18.23 -3.91
N PRO A 120 -0.31 18.08 -4.60
CA PRO A 120 -1.62 18.20 -3.97
C PRO A 120 -1.78 17.21 -2.81
N GLY A 121 -2.53 17.60 -1.76
CA GLY A 121 -2.91 16.66 -0.71
C GLY A 121 -3.67 15.48 -1.30
N ALA A 122 -3.34 14.25 -0.88
CA ALA A 122 -3.90 13.04 -1.47
C ALA A 122 -4.47 12.14 -0.36
N PHE A 123 -5.79 12.06 -0.29
CA PHE A 123 -6.50 11.22 0.68
C PHE A 123 -7.32 10.16 -0.04
N ALA A 124 -7.21 8.91 0.40
CA ALA A 124 -8.09 7.82 0.01
C ALA A 124 -9.16 7.62 1.07
N ILE A 125 -10.44 7.74 0.67
CA ILE A 125 -11.58 7.46 1.54
C ILE A 125 -11.98 6.00 1.37
N TYR A 126 -12.05 5.27 2.48
CA TYR A 126 -12.44 3.86 2.55
C TYR A 126 -13.88 3.72 3.03
N LEU A 127 -14.66 2.91 2.33
CA LEU A 127 -16.05 2.59 2.68
C LEU A 127 -16.34 1.08 2.51
N GLU A 128 -17.06 0.49 3.45
CA GLU A 128 -17.58 -0.87 3.29
C GLU A 128 -18.85 -0.88 2.41
N PRO A 129 -19.04 -1.87 1.51
CA PRO A 129 -20.10 -1.86 0.50
C PRO A 129 -21.52 -2.06 1.05
N TRP A 130 -21.69 -2.35 2.35
CA TRP A 130 -22.99 -2.37 3.01
C TRP A 130 -23.49 -0.97 3.37
N HIS A 131 -22.64 0.06 3.33
CA HIS A 131 -23.04 1.40 3.75
C HIS A 131 -24.15 1.97 2.85
N ALA A 132 -25.16 2.60 3.45
CA ALA A 132 -26.36 3.05 2.72
C ALA A 132 -26.08 4.09 1.62
N ASP A 133 -25.02 4.89 1.77
CA ASP A 133 -24.60 5.88 0.77
C ASP A 133 -23.64 5.32 -0.31
N ILE A 134 -23.51 3.98 -0.45
CA ILE A 134 -22.52 3.35 -1.35
C ILE A 134 -22.66 3.80 -2.82
N PHE A 135 -23.89 3.97 -3.33
CA PHE A 135 -24.07 4.40 -4.72
C PHE A 135 -23.61 5.85 -4.94
N ASP A 136 -23.88 6.74 -3.98
CA ASP A 136 -23.42 8.13 -4.06
C ASP A 136 -21.89 8.19 -3.94
N PHE A 137 -21.32 7.39 -3.04
CA PHE A 137 -19.87 7.25 -2.87
C PHE A 137 -19.16 6.86 -4.17
N LEU A 138 -19.69 5.87 -4.91
CA LEU A 138 -19.14 5.43 -6.19
C LEU A 138 -19.22 6.49 -7.30
N ASN A 139 -20.07 7.52 -7.14
CA ASN A 139 -20.21 8.60 -8.11
C ASN A 139 -19.33 9.82 -7.82
N LEU A 140 -18.67 9.90 -6.65
CA LEU A 140 -17.99 11.12 -6.19
C LEU A 140 -16.85 11.60 -7.11
N ARG A 141 -16.15 10.68 -7.78
CA ARG A 141 -15.03 11.00 -8.69
C ARG A 141 -15.44 11.16 -10.15
N LYS A 142 -16.70 10.86 -10.50
CA LYS A 142 -17.15 10.93 -11.90
C LYS A 142 -17.05 12.35 -12.44
N ASN A 143 -16.65 12.48 -13.70
CA ASN A 143 -16.54 13.79 -14.35
C ASN A 143 -17.92 14.42 -14.59
N THR A 144 -18.93 13.61 -14.88
CA THR A 144 -20.30 14.05 -15.17
C THR A 144 -21.17 14.12 -13.91
N GLY A 145 -22.27 14.88 -13.98
CA GLY A 145 -23.28 15.05 -12.92
C GLY A 145 -23.11 16.31 -12.08
N GLU A 146 -23.93 16.45 -11.02
CA GLU A 146 -24.00 17.67 -10.21
C GLU A 146 -22.74 17.90 -9.37
N GLU A 147 -22.16 19.10 -9.45
CA GLU A 147 -20.92 19.46 -8.75
C GLU A 147 -21.06 19.41 -7.22
N GLU A 148 -22.28 19.66 -6.71
CA GLU A 148 -22.57 19.55 -5.29
C GLU A 148 -22.40 18.12 -4.75
N ALA A 149 -22.50 17.11 -5.62
CA ALA A 149 -22.36 15.70 -5.32
C ALA A 149 -21.01 15.11 -5.77
N ARG A 150 -19.96 15.94 -5.92
CA ARG A 150 -18.63 15.51 -6.39
C ARG A 150 -17.52 15.93 -5.44
N ALA A 151 -16.46 15.13 -5.44
CA ALA A 151 -15.22 15.34 -4.70
C ALA A 151 -14.06 14.65 -5.45
N ARG A 152 -13.58 15.29 -6.52
CA ARG A 152 -12.68 14.65 -7.51
C ARG A 152 -11.21 14.65 -7.10
N ASP A 153 -10.83 15.47 -6.13
CA ASP A 153 -9.45 15.58 -5.63
C ASP A 153 -9.09 14.45 -4.65
N LEU A 154 -10.09 13.65 -4.25
CA LEU A 154 -9.93 12.50 -3.37
C LEU A 154 -9.90 11.18 -4.13
N PHE A 155 -9.23 10.20 -3.54
CA PHE A 155 -9.22 8.81 -3.97
C PHE A 155 -10.28 8.02 -3.20
N TYR A 156 -10.76 6.93 -3.79
CA TYR A 156 -11.86 6.14 -3.25
C TYR A 156 -11.49 4.67 -3.21
N ALA A 157 -11.83 4.00 -2.13
CA ALA A 157 -11.50 2.61 -1.89
C ALA A 157 -12.66 1.87 -1.24
N LEU A 158 -12.84 0.61 -1.61
CA LEU A 158 -13.78 -0.29 -0.96
C LEU A 158 -13.05 -1.23 0.00
N TRP A 159 -13.64 -1.39 1.18
CA TRP A 159 -13.21 -2.34 2.21
C TRP A 159 -14.23 -3.49 2.25
N ILE A 160 -13.98 -4.52 1.45
CA ILE A 160 -14.98 -5.49 1.00
C ILE A 160 -14.99 -6.72 1.91
N PRO A 161 -16.10 -7.04 2.60
CA PRO A 161 -16.26 -8.31 3.28
C PRO A 161 -16.50 -9.45 2.27
N ASP A 162 -16.05 -10.65 2.58
CA ASP A 162 -16.22 -11.86 1.76
C ASP A 162 -17.70 -12.13 1.50
N LEU A 163 -18.58 -11.83 2.47
CA LEU A 163 -20.03 -11.97 2.32
C LEU A 163 -20.59 -11.21 1.12
N PHE A 164 -20.06 -10.01 0.83
CA PHE A 164 -20.52 -9.25 -0.33
C PHE A 164 -20.19 -10.01 -1.61
N MET A 165 -18.98 -10.55 -1.74
CA MET A 165 -18.56 -11.33 -2.90
C MET A 165 -19.37 -12.62 -3.04
N LYS A 166 -19.61 -13.35 -1.93
CA LYS A 166 -20.49 -14.53 -1.89
C LYS A 166 -21.90 -14.20 -2.40
N ARG A 167 -22.48 -13.07 -1.97
CA ARG A 167 -23.82 -12.62 -2.41
C ARG A 167 -23.82 -12.18 -3.87
N VAL A 168 -22.76 -11.55 -4.39
CA VAL A 168 -22.63 -11.19 -5.82
C VAL A 168 -22.60 -12.44 -6.70
N GLU A 169 -21.79 -13.44 -6.32
CA GLU A 169 -21.67 -14.71 -7.03
C GLU A 169 -23.02 -15.44 -7.11
N ALA A 170 -23.69 -15.59 -5.95
CA ALA A 170 -24.97 -16.26 -5.82
C ALA A 170 -26.19 -15.48 -6.33
N ASP A 171 -26.00 -14.26 -6.86
CA ASP A 171 -27.08 -13.32 -7.22
C ASP A 171 -28.08 -13.08 -6.07
N GLY A 172 -27.54 -12.99 -4.85
CA GLY A 172 -28.28 -12.82 -3.62
C GLY A 172 -28.63 -11.37 -3.32
N VAL A 173 -29.52 -11.21 -2.34
CA VAL A 173 -29.88 -9.90 -1.80
C VAL A 173 -28.74 -9.32 -0.96
N TRP A 174 -28.55 -8.01 -1.08
CA TRP A 174 -27.62 -7.21 -0.29
C TRP A 174 -28.38 -6.07 0.41
N SER A 175 -28.27 -6.03 1.73
CA SER A 175 -28.86 -4.99 2.58
C SER A 175 -27.92 -3.81 2.75
N LEU A 176 -28.40 -2.63 2.38
CA LEU A 176 -27.73 -1.36 2.60
C LEU A 176 -28.16 -0.79 3.95
N MET A 177 -27.19 -0.53 4.82
CA MET A 177 -27.38 -0.22 6.23
C MET A 177 -26.72 1.10 6.62
N CYS A 178 -27.35 1.82 7.54
CA CYS A 178 -26.74 2.95 8.23
C CYS A 178 -26.04 2.47 9.52
N PRO A 179 -24.79 2.86 9.80
CA PRO A 179 -24.06 2.43 11.00
C PRO A 179 -24.78 2.82 12.30
N SER A 180 -25.50 3.94 12.34
CA SER A 180 -26.34 4.34 13.48
C SER A 180 -27.50 3.37 13.79
N LYS A 181 -27.97 2.60 12.80
CA LYS A 181 -29.00 1.55 13.00
C LYS A 181 -28.36 0.17 13.24
N CYS A 182 -27.20 -0.06 12.63
CA CYS A 182 -26.51 -1.35 12.59
C CYS A 182 -25.05 -1.18 13.07
N PRO A 183 -24.83 -0.85 14.36
CA PRO A 183 -23.50 -0.55 14.89
C PRO A 183 -22.61 -1.80 14.94
N GLY A 184 -21.29 -1.60 14.89
CA GLY A 184 -20.31 -2.68 15.08
C GLY A 184 -19.98 -3.52 13.85
N LEU A 185 -20.61 -3.30 12.70
CA LEU A 185 -20.26 -3.97 11.44
C LEU A 185 -18.79 -3.70 11.02
N SER A 186 -18.30 -2.49 11.23
CA SER A 186 -16.90 -2.11 10.95
C SER A 186 -15.91 -2.59 12.03
N ASP A 187 -16.40 -3.06 13.18
CA ASP A 187 -15.60 -3.51 14.32
C ASP A 187 -15.45 -5.04 14.37
N CYS A 188 -15.97 -5.76 13.38
CA CYS A 188 -15.82 -7.22 13.24
C CYS A 188 -15.57 -7.62 11.78
N TRP A 189 -15.07 -8.83 11.57
CA TRP A 189 -14.73 -9.39 10.26
C TRP A 189 -15.00 -10.90 10.22
N GLY A 190 -14.96 -11.50 9.04
CA GLY A 190 -15.19 -12.92 8.79
C GLY A 190 -16.54 -13.40 9.31
N GLU A 191 -16.58 -14.58 9.92
CA GLU A 191 -17.83 -15.17 10.44
C GLU A 191 -18.56 -14.28 11.46
N LYS A 192 -17.83 -13.48 12.25
CA LYS A 192 -18.45 -12.56 13.22
C LYS A 192 -19.21 -11.45 12.52
N PHE A 193 -18.65 -10.93 11.42
CA PHE A 193 -19.32 -9.96 10.56
C PHE A 193 -20.55 -10.57 9.90
N GLU A 194 -20.41 -11.77 9.32
CA GLU A 194 -21.53 -12.46 8.65
C GLU A 194 -22.73 -12.64 9.58
N LYS A 195 -22.51 -13.20 10.77
CA LYS A 195 -23.56 -13.42 11.77
C LYS A 195 -24.22 -12.11 12.22
N LEU A 196 -23.44 -11.04 12.41
CA LEU A 196 -23.98 -9.75 12.84
C LEU A 196 -24.80 -9.09 11.73
N TYR A 197 -24.30 -9.12 10.49
CA TYR A 197 -24.97 -8.58 9.33
C TYR A 197 -26.30 -9.28 9.07
N GLU A 198 -26.33 -10.62 9.04
CA GLU A 198 -27.53 -11.41 8.80
C GLU A 198 -28.55 -11.31 9.95
N LYS A 199 -28.08 -11.13 11.18
CA LYS A 199 -28.95 -10.77 12.31
C LYS A 199 -29.69 -9.46 12.04
N TYR A 200 -28.99 -8.43 11.57
CA TYR A 200 -29.64 -7.15 11.22
C TYR A 200 -30.61 -7.29 10.04
N GLU A 201 -30.30 -8.11 9.04
CA GLU A 201 -31.25 -8.44 7.96
C GLU A 201 -32.52 -9.07 8.53
N THR A 202 -32.38 -10.06 9.43
CA THR A 202 -33.51 -10.79 10.05
C THR A 202 -34.36 -9.89 10.95
N GLU A 203 -33.74 -8.94 11.64
CA GLU A 203 -34.44 -7.94 12.48
C GLU A 203 -35.10 -6.82 11.65
N GLY A 204 -34.98 -6.84 10.32
CA GLY A 204 -35.50 -5.77 9.45
C GLY A 204 -34.74 -4.45 9.60
N LYS A 205 -33.51 -4.48 10.13
CA LYS A 205 -32.66 -3.31 10.35
C LYS A 205 -31.80 -3.05 9.13
N TYR A 206 -32.40 -2.39 8.13
CA TYR A 206 -31.69 -1.88 6.97
C TYR A 206 -32.37 -0.63 6.43
N ASN A 207 -31.68 0.11 5.56
CA ASN A 207 -32.25 1.25 4.86
C ASN A 207 -32.92 0.81 3.55
N THR A 208 -32.27 -0.07 2.79
CA THR A 208 -32.78 -0.57 1.51
C THR A 208 -32.15 -1.93 1.21
N GLN A 209 -32.86 -2.80 0.51
CA GLN A 209 -32.30 -4.03 -0.05
C GLN A 209 -32.21 -3.92 -1.57
N VAL A 210 -31.12 -4.42 -2.13
CA VAL A 210 -30.87 -4.48 -3.57
C VAL A 210 -30.31 -5.85 -3.93
N GLN A 211 -30.32 -6.22 -5.20
CA GLN A 211 -29.50 -7.35 -5.63
C GLN A 211 -28.03 -6.98 -5.50
N ALA A 212 -27.20 -7.89 -4.97
CA ALA A 212 -25.78 -7.65 -4.78
C ALA A 212 -25.08 -7.26 -6.10
N ARG A 213 -25.49 -7.89 -7.21
CA ARG A 213 -25.00 -7.56 -8.56
C ARG A 213 -25.30 -6.13 -8.99
N LYS A 214 -26.34 -5.47 -8.45
CA LYS A 214 -26.61 -4.05 -8.74
C LYS A 214 -25.50 -3.15 -8.18
N VAL A 215 -25.03 -3.44 -6.96
CA VAL A 215 -23.89 -2.72 -6.37
C VAL A 215 -22.62 -3.05 -7.15
N TRP A 216 -22.41 -4.33 -7.48
CA TRP A 216 -21.26 -4.77 -8.29
C TRP A 216 -21.18 -4.06 -9.65
N HIS A 217 -22.30 -3.97 -10.38
CA HIS A 217 -22.34 -3.23 -11.65
C HIS A 217 -21.96 -1.76 -11.46
N ALA A 218 -22.45 -1.10 -10.41
CA ALA A 218 -22.08 0.29 -10.12
C ALA A 218 -20.57 0.44 -9.82
N ILE A 219 -19.96 -0.53 -9.12
CA ILE A 219 -18.51 -0.57 -8.86
C ILE A 219 -17.75 -0.66 -10.18
N VAL A 220 -18.09 -1.63 -11.03
CA VAL A 220 -17.43 -1.83 -12.33
C VAL A 220 -17.60 -0.60 -13.23
N THR A 221 -18.80 -0.01 -13.29
CA THR A 221 -19.03 1.23 -14.05
C THR A 221 -18.15 2.38 -13.55
N ALA A 222 -18.03 2.58 -12.24
CA ALA A 222 -17.16 3.60 -11.68
C ALA A 222 -15.68 3.36 -12.02
N GLN A 223 -15.22 2.10 -11.97
CA GLN A 223 -13.85 1.72 -12.32
C GLN A 223 -13.53 1.96 -13.79
N VAL A 224 -14.43 1.60 -14.70
CA VAL A 224 -14.26 1.87 -16.13
C VAL A 224 -14.17 3.37 -16.42
N GLU A 225 -14.98 4.19 -15.74
CA GLU A 225 -14.99 5.64 -15.97
C GLU A 225 -13.80 6.37 -15.33
N THR A 226 -13.29 5.89 -14.19
CA THR A 226 -12.40 6.69 -13.33
C THR A 226 -11.13 5.97 -12.86
N GLY A 227 -11.02 4.66 -13.08
CA GLY A 227 -9.99 3.80 -12.47
C GLY A 227 -10.18 3.54 -10.98
N MET A 228 -11.29 3.98 -10.38
CA MET A 228 -11.62 3.91 -8.95
C MET A 228 -13.03 3.31 -8.76
N PRO A 229 -13.36 2.71 -7.60
CA PRO A 229 -12.56 2.65 -6.39
C PRO A 229 -11.49 1.55 -6.40
N TYR A 230 -10.49 1.70 -5.53
CA TYR A 230 -9.58 0.62 -5.14
C TYR A 230 -10.37 -0.55 -4.50
N MET A 231 -9.85 -1.75 -4.64
CA MET A 231 -10.47 -2.99 -4.16
C MET A 231 -9.61 -3.63 -3.09
N LEU A 232 -10.10 -3.66 -1.85
CA LEU A 232 -9.42 -4.34 -0.75
C LEU A 232 -10.38 -5.28 -0.03
N TYR A 233 -9.90 -6.47 0.31
CA TYR A 233 -10.70 -7.53 0.92
C TYR A 233 -10.49 -7.54 2.43
N LYS A 234 -11.46 -7.00 3.16
CA LYS A 234 -11.45 -6.79 4.61
C LYS A 234 -11.07 -8.05 5.38
N ASP A 235 -11.70 -9.17 5.04
CA ASP A 235 -11.56 -10.42 5.79
C ASP A 235 -10.19 -11.05 5.54
N ALA A 236 -9.69 -10.99 4.31
CA ALA A 236 -8.31 -11.37 4.00
C ALA A 236 -7.28 -10.50 4.72
N CYS A 237 -7.48 -9.18 4.74
CA CYS A 237 -6.60 -8.24 5.43
C CYS A 237 -6.55 -8.50 6.95
N ASN A 238 -7.71 -8.74 7.57
CA ASN A 238 -7.80 -8.97 9.01
C ASN A 238 -7.31 -10.37 9.41
N GLY A 239 -7.71 -11.41 8.69
CA GLY A 239 -7.35 -12.80 9.01
C GLY A 239 -5.87 -13.11 8.80
N LYS A 240 -5.16 -12.29 8.02
CA LYS A 240 -3.76 -12.49 7.64
C LYS A 240 -2.85 -11.33 8.05
N SER A 241 -3.23 -10.61 9.11
CA SER A 241 -2.40 -9.57 9.71
C SER A 241 -1.81 -10.05 11.03
N ASN A 242 -0.52 -9.74 11.25
CA ASN A 242 0.10 -9.92 12.55
C ASN A 242 -0.44 -8.94 13.61
N GLN A 243 -1.13 -7.87 13.18
CA GLN A 243 -1.80 -6.91 14.07
C GLN A 243 -3.24 -7.31 14.42
N GLN A 244 -3.72 -8.49 14.03
CA GLN A 244 -5.09 -8.93 14.34
C GLN A 244 -5.39 -9.02 15.86
N ASN A 245 -4.34 -9.05 16.70
CA ASN A 245 -4.47 -9.00 18.16
C ASN A 245 -4.91 -7.62 18.70
N LEU A 246 -4.80 -6.57 17.89
CA LEU A 246 -5.16 -5.19 18.29
C LEU A 246 -6.66 -4.91 18.12
N GLY A 247 -7.31 -5.64 17.22
CA GLY A 247 -8.72 -5.45 16.85
C GLY A 247 -8.92 -5.48 15.34
N THR A 248 -10.11 -5.10 14.90
CA THR A 248 -10.46 -5.08 13.47
C THR A 248 -9.77 -3.91 12.77
N ILE A 249 -8.98 -4.21 11.75
CA ILE A 249 -8.39 -3.25 10.82
C ILE A 249 -9.47 -2.75 9.86
N LYS A 250 -9.57 -1.43 9.71
CA LYS A 250 -10.71 -0.76 9.07
C LYS A 250 -10.39 -0.17 7.69
N CYS A 251 -9.12 0.01 7.34
CA CYS A 251 -8.73 0.49 6.02
C CYS A 251 -7.28 0.16 5.73
N SER A 252 -6.88 0.46 4.50
CA SER A 252 -5.48 0.60 4.12
C SER A 252 -5.12 2.09 3.99
N ASN A 253 -3.94 2.40 3.45
CA ASN A 253 -3.44 3.75 3.20
C ASN A 253 -3.86 4.28 1.82
N LEU A 254 -3.26 5.40 1.39
CA LEU A 254 -3.47 5.99 0.07
C LEU A 254 -3.19 5.02 -1.09
N CYS A 255 -2.14 4.20 -0.98
CA CYS A 255 -1.61 3.39 -2.07
C CYS A 255 -1.94 1.89 -1.95
N THR A 256 -2.81 1.53 -1.01
CA THR A 256 -3.39 0.21 -0.75
C THR A 256 -2.45 -0.87 -0.20
N GLU A 257 -1.16 -0.61 -0.04
CA GLU A 257 -0.17 -1.59 0.41
C GLU A 257 -0.07 -1.76 1.94
N ILE A 258 -0.53 -0.77 2.72
CA ILE A 258 -0.39 -0.79 4.18
C ILE A 258 -1.67 -1.20 4.86
N VAL A 259 -1.63 -2.31 5.60
CA VAL A 259 -2.76 -2.83 6.37
C VAL A 259 -2.40 -2.77 7.86
N GLU A 260 -2.64 -1.62 8.46
CA GLU A 260 -2.32 -1.32 9.86
C GLU A 260 -3.57 -0.94 10.66
N TYR A 261 -3.57 -1.31 11.95
CA TYR A 261 -4.63 -0.99 12.89
C TYR A 261 -4.74 0.53 13.15
N THR A 262 -5.97 1.00 13.33
CA THR A 262 -6.27 2.40 13.69
C THR A 262 -7.32 2.45 14.80
N ALA A 263 -7.22 3.45 15.66
CA ALA A 263 -8.13 3.70 16.78
C ALA A 263 -8.34 5.22 16.98
N PRO A 264 -9.31 5.67 17.79
CA PRO A 264 -9.50 7.10 18.08
C PRO A 264 -8.26 7.82 18.63
N ASP A 265 -7.36 7.08 19.28
CA ASP A 265 -6.10 7.52 19.88
C ASP A 265 -4.86 7.04 19.10
N GLU A 266 -5.04 6.33 17.98
CA GLU A 266 -3.96 5.76 17.18
C GLU A 266 -4.14 6.04 15.68
N ILE A 267 -3.20 6.79 15.12
CA ILE A 267 -3.07 6.99 13.67
C ILE A 267 -1.91 6.12 13.21
N ALA A 268 -2.17 5.11 12.40
CA ALA A 268 -1.12 4.24 11.90
C ALA A 268 -0.17 5.00 10.97
N VAL A 269 1.10 4.60 10.94
CA VAL A 269 2.18 5.32 10.26
C VAL A 269 3.10 4.31 9.59
N CYS A 270 3.35 4.50 8.30
CA CYS A 270 4.28 3.64 7.60
C CYS A 270 5.61 4.31 7.24
N ASN A 271 6.69 3.59 7.52
CA ASN A 271 8.08 3.95 7.24
C ASN A 271 8.57 3.08 6.10
N LEU A 272 8.88 3.71 4.96
CA LEU A 272 8.99 3.02 3.67
C LEU A 272 10.41 3.09 3.08
N ALA A 273 10.86 1.97 2.53
CA ALA A 273 12.04 1.88 1.67
C ALA A 273 11.83 0.79 0.62
N SER A 274 12.51 0.90 -0.52
CA SER A 274 12.42 -0.09 -1.60
C SER A 274 13.79 -0.59 -2.04
N ILE A 275 13.90 -1.90 -2.20
CA ILE A 275 15.11 -2.60 -2.63
C ILE A 275 15.12 -2.75 -4.16
N ALA A 276 16.26 -2.46 -4.80
CA ALA A 276 16.44 -2.51 -6.24
C ALA A 276 16.77 -3.92 -6.71
N LEU A 277 15.76 -4.69 -7.12
CA LEU A 277 15.89 -6.14 -7.36
C LEU A 277 16.85 -6.49 -8.51
N ASN A 278 17.03 -5.59 -9.47
CA ASN A 278 17.99 -5.75 -10.56
C ASN A 278 19.45 -5.83 -10.09
N MET A 279 19.78 -5.26 -8.93
CA MET A 279 21.15 -5.19 -8.41
C MET A 279 21.69 -6.53 -7.88
N TYR A 280 20.84 -7.55 -7.77
CA TYR A 280 21.18 -8.87 -7.23
C TYR A 280 21.32 -9.94 -8.32
N VAL A 281 21.09 -9.57 -9.59
CA VAL A 281 21.45 -10.42 -10.72
C VAL A 281 22.98 -10.44 -10.83
N LYS A 282 23.59 -11.63 -10.85
CA LYS A 282 25.05 -11.74 -10.99
C LYS A 282 25.51 -11.22 -12.36
N PRO A 283 26.77 -10.77 -12.51
CA PRO A 283 27.25 -10.18 -13.76
C PRO A 283 27.14 -11.07 -15.01
N ASP A 284 27.06 -12.39 -14.83
CA ASP A 284 26.88 -13.35 -15.92
C ASP A 284 25.40 -13.53 -16.34
N GLY A 285 24.45 -12.93 -15.60
CA GLY A 285 23.01 -13.06 -15.82
C GLY A 285 22.45 -14.45 -15.52
N LYS A 286 23.23 -15.36 -14.93
CA LYS A 286 22.85 -16.78 -14.77
C LYS A 286 22.31 -17.14 -13.39
N ALA A 287 22.55 -16.28 -12.41
CA ALA A 287 22.16 -16.54 -11.03
C ALA A 287 21.75 -15.27 -10.30
N TYR A 288 20.93 -15.45 -9.27
CA TYR A 288 20.45 -14.40 -8.40
C TYR A 288 21.10 -14.52 -7.01
N ASP A 289 21.58 -13.41 -6.45
CA ASP A 289 22.32 -13.39 -5.19
C ASP A 289 21.39 -13.17 -3.98
N PHE A 290 20.77 -14.27 -3.53
CA PHE A 290 19.84 -14.27 -2.40
C PHE A 290 20.50 -13.94 -1.05
N GLU A 291 21.76 -14.34 -0.85
CA GLU A 291 22.50 -13.99 0.38
C GLU A 291 22.73 -12.49 0.49
N LYS A 292 23.13 -11.85 -0.61
CA LYS A 292 23.26 -10.40 -0.65
C LYS A 292 21.91 -9.70 -0.47
N LEU A 293 20.85 -10.20 -1.10
CA LEU A 293 19.50 -9.66 -0.91
C LEU A 293 19.06 -9.73 0.57
N LYS A 294 19.27 -10.87 1.24
CA LYS A 294 19.00 -11.02 2.67
C LYS A 294 19.78 -9.98 3.49
N ASN A 295 21.08 -9.86 3.24
CA ASN A 295 21.94 -8.93 3.99
C ASN A 295 21.52 -7.47 3.82
N ILE A 296 21.21 -7.02 2.60
CA ILE A 296 20.70 -5.67 2.37
C ILE A 296 19.35 -5.47 3.06
N THR A 297 18.47 -6.47 3.01
CA THR A 297 17.17 -6.39 3.67
C THR A 297 17.33 -6.17 5.18
N LYS A 298 18.28 -6.86 5.82
CA LYS A 298 18.60 -6.65 7.24
C LYS A 298 19.00 -5.21 7.54
N VAL A 299 19.83 -4.60 6.68
CA VAL A 299 20.23 -3.19 6.82
C VAL A 299 19.01 -2.27 6.67
N VAL A 300 18.17 -2.50 5.66
CA VAL A 300 16.94 -1.71 5.44
C VAL A 300 16.00 -1.82 6.65
N THR A 301 15.79 -3.01 7.21
CA THR A 301 15.01 -3.22 8.44
C THR A 301 15.55 -2.39 9.60
N LYS A 302 16.87 -2.42 9.84
CA LYS A 302 17.53 -1.66 10.90
C LYS A 302 17.40 -0.15 10.68
N ASN A 303 17.50 0.30 9.43
CA ASN A 303 17.33 1.70 9.06
C ASN A 303 15.91 2.18 9.33
N LEU A 304 14.90 1.45 8.86
CA LEU A 304 13.49 1.79 9.06
C LEU A 304 13.12 1.76 10.55
N ASN A 305 13.66 0.81 11.32
CA ASN A 305 13.45 0.79 12.77
C ASN A 305 14.05 2.02 13.47
N LYS A 306 15.23 2.51 13.05
CA LYS A 306 15.79 3.77 13.56
C LYS A 306 14.96 4.98 13.14
N ILE A 307 14.40 4.98 11.93
CA ILE A 307 13.51 6.05 11.44
C ILE A 307 12.33 6.26 12.38
N ILE A 308 11.72 5.19 12.93
CA ILE A 308 10.62 5.29 13.90
C ILE A 308 10.96 6.21 15.07
N ASP A 309 12.19 6.12 15.59
CA ASP A 309 12.60 6.85 16.78
C ASP A 309 13.01 8.31 16.48
N VAL A 310 13.62 8.57 15.31
CA VAL A 310 14.08 9.92 14.93
C VAL A 310 13.00 10.77 14.23
N ASN A 311 11.90 10.15 13.80
CA ASN A 311 10.85 10.81 13.04
C ASN A 311 10.15 11.93 13.85
N PHE A 312 9.89 13.05 13.19
CA PHE A 312 8.97 14.08 13.67
C PHE A 312 7.53 13.70 13.29
N TYR A 313 6.68 13.44 14.28
CA TYR A 313 5.27 13.10 14.05
C TYR A 313 4.39 14.37 14.03
N PRO A 314 3.60 14.61 12.96
CA PRO A 314 2.74 15.79 12.87
C PRO A 314 1.62 15.84 13.93
N VAL A 315 1.20 14.68 14.43
CA VAL A 315 0.12 14.51 15.41
C VAL A 315 0.53 13.47 16.47
N PRO A 316 0.12 13.63 17.74
CA PRO A 316 0.55 12.74 18.83
C PRO A 316 0.05 11.30 18.69
N GLU A 317 -1.16 11.09 18.14
CA GLU A 317 -1.74 9.77 17.89
C GLU A 317 -0.89 8.93 16.92
N ALA A 318 -0.19 9.60 15.99
CA ALA A 318 0.73 8.96 15.06
C ALA A 318 1.99 8.46 15.76
N LYS A 319 2.54 9.25 16.69
CA LYS A 319 3.66 8.83 17.53
C LYS A 319 3.26 7.67 18.44
N ALA A 320 2.06 7.74 19.04
CA ALA A 320 1.55 6.70 19.92
C ALA A 320 1.46 5.35 19.21
N SER A 321 0.85 5.30 18.03
CA SER A 321 0.73 4.08 17.22
C SER A 321 2.11 3.53 16.82
N ASN A 322 2.97 4.36 16.23
CA ASN A 322 4.24 3.88 15.71
C ASN A 322 5.21 3.41 16.81
N MET A 323 5.19 4.03 18.00
CA MET A 323 6.01 3.58 19.14
C MET A 323 5.48 2.29 19.78
N ARG A 324 4.17 2.04 19.73
CA ARG A 324 3.54 0.83 20.28
C ARG A 324 3.78 -0.40 19.41
N HIS A 325 3.63 -0.26 18.09
CA HIS A 325 3.58 -1.39 17.16
C HIS A 325 4.83 -1.50 16.28
N ARG A 326 5.51 -0.37 16.07
CA ARG A 326 6.75 -0.27 15.29
C ARG A 326 6.70 -0.89 13.88
N PRO A 327 5.61 -0.73 13.09
CA PRO A 327 5.55 -1.27 11.75
C PRO A 327 6.56 -0.58 10.81
N ILE A 328 7.06 -1.36 9.85
CA ILE A 328 7.86 -0.87 8.73
C ILE A 328 7.32 -1.48 7.42
N GLY A 329 7.57 -0.81 6.30
CA GLY A 329 7.17 -1.28 4.97
C GLY A 329 8.36 -1.34 4.03
N ILE A 330 8.93 -2.53 3.88
CA ILE A 330 9.97 -2.83 2.89
C ILE A 330 9.26 -3.27 1.61
N GLY A 331 9.54 -2.56 0.53
CA GLY A 331 9.08 -2.89 -0.80
C GLY A 331 10.24 -3.17 -1.75
N VAL A 332 9.90 -3.24 -3.02
CA VAL A 332 10.85 -3.53 -4.10
C VAL A 332 10.63 -2.58 -5.26
N GLN A 333 11.59 -2.55 -6.18
CA GLN A 333 11.49 -1.93 -7.49
C GLN A 333 12.37 -2.72 -8.46
N GLY A 334 12.07 -2.61 -9.75
CA GLY A 334 12.82 -3.29 -10.79
C GLY A 334 12.66 -4.81 -10.79
N LEU A 335 11.47 -5.32 -10.44
CA LEU A 335 11.17 -6.75 -10.58
C LEU A 335 11.25 -7.17 -12.06
N ALA A 336 10.61 -6.39 -12.95
CA ALA A 336 10.69 -6.65 -14.38
C ALA A 336 12.11 -6.54 -14.93
N ASP A 337 12.91 -5.57 -14.46
CA ASP A 337 14.33 -5.48 -14.82
C ASP A 337 15.10 -6.75 -14.42
N ALA A 338 14.86 -7.28 -13.22
CA ALA A 338 15.50 -8.50 -12.76
C ALA A 338 15.15 -9.70 -13.66
N PHE A 339 13.88 -9.84 -14.06
CA PHE A 339 13.46 -10.89 -14.99
C PHE A 339 14.09 -10.73 -16.38
N ILE A 340 14.12 -9.52 -16.93
CA ILE A 340 14.74 -9.25 -18.23
C ILE A 340 16.25 -9.56 -18.19
N LEU A 341 16.94 -9.15 -17.13
CA LEU A 341 18.38 -9.41 -16.95
C LEU A 341 18.68 -10.92 -16.79
N MET A 342 17.76 -11.67 -16.19
CA MET A 342 17.83 -13.13 -16.06
C MET A 342 17.30 -13.87 -17.32
N ARG A 343 16.87 -13.14 -18.35
CA ARG A 343 16.28 -13.68 -19.59
C ARG A 343 15.01 -14.52 -19.34
N MET A 344 14.19 -14.10 -18.39
CA MET A 344 12.93 -14.77 -18.02
C MET A 344 11.73 -13.93 -18.48
N PRO A 345 10.84 -14.47 -19.34
CA PRO A 345 9.53 -13.86 -19.57
C PRO A 345 8.78 -13.66 -18.26
N PHE A 346 8.06 -12.56 -18.12
CA PHE A 346 7.40 -12.20 -16.86
C PHE A 346 6.40 -13.28 -16.38
N ASP A 347 5.76 -13.98 -17.32
CA ASP A 347 4.77 -15.03 -17.12
C ASP A 347 5.34 -16.46 -17.13
N SER A 348 6.67 -16.61 -17.14
CA SER A 348 7.32 -17.93 -17.14
C SER A 348 7.31 -18.61 -15.76
N ASP A 349 7.41 -19.94 -15.74
CA ASP A 349 7.51 -20.71 -14.50
C ASP A 349 8.79 -20.36 -13.71
N GLU A 350 9.88 -20.04 -14.41
CA GLU A 350 11.14 -19.60 -13.82
C GLU A 350 10.99 -18.22 -13.14
N ALA A 351 10.33 -17.26 -13.79
CA ALA A 351 10.02 -15.96 -13.19
C ALA A 351 9.09 -16.10 -11.97
N SER A 352 8.11 -17.00 -12.04
CA SER A 352 7.21 -17.32 -10.93
C SER A 352 7.95 -17.91 -9.73
N LEU A 353 8.91 -18.81 -9.96
CA LEU A 353 9.77 -19.37 -8.90
C LEU A 353 10.70 -18.30 -8.32
N LEU A 354 11.37 -17.52 -9.16
CA LEU A 354 12.26 -16.45 -8.73
C LEU A 354 11.50 -15.39 -7.91
N ASN A 355 10.28 -15.06 -8.30
CA ASN A 355 9.39 -14.18 -7.54
C ASN A 355 9.20 -14.71 -6.10
N LYS A 356 8.83 -15.99 -5.94
CA LYS A 356 8.67 -16.61 -4.61
C LYS A 356 9.96 -16.52 -3.79
N GLN A 357 11.10 -16.90 -4.38
CA GLN A 357 12.40 -16.90 -3.71
C GLN A 357 12.87 -15.50 -3.30
N ILE A 358 12.62 -14.47 -4.13
CA ILE A 358 12.92 -13.07 -3.80
C ILE A 358 12.11 -12.67 -2.56
N PHE A 359 10.79 -12.85 -2.57
CA PHE A 359 9.94 -12.41 -1.47
C PHE A 359 10.11 -13.23 -0.19
N GLU A 360 10.42 -14.52 -0.30
CA GLU A 360 10.84 -15.36 0.83
C GLU A 360 12.13 -14.81 1.46
N THR A 361 13.12 -14.45 0.63
CA THR A 361 14.39 -13.89 1.09
C THR A 361 14.22 -12.55 1.79
N LEU A 362 13.41 -11.66 1.22
CA LEU A 362 13.07 -10.37 1.82
C LEU A 362 12.41 -10.57 3.18
N TYR A 363 11.40 -11.45 3.26
CA TYR A 363 10.68 -11.67 4.51
C TYR A 363 11.57 -12.34 5.57
N TYR A 364 12.38 -13.32 5.19
CA TYR A 364 13.33 -13.99 6.07
C TYR A 364 14.36 -13.01 6.64
N GLY A 365 15.04 -12.24 5.78
CA GLY A 365 16.04 -11.26 6.19
C GLY A 365 15.45 -10.16 7.09
N ALA A 366 14.23 -9.70 6.78
CA ALA A 366 13.57 -8.70 7.60
C ALA A 366 13.19 -9.23 8.98
N LEU A 367 12.66 -10.46 9.07
CA LEU A 367 12.34 -11.11 10.34
C LEU A 367 13.60 -11.37 11.17
N GLU A 368 14.67 -11.85 10.55
CA GLU A 368 15.94 -12.09 11.22
C GLU A 368 16.50 -10.81 11.85
N ALA A 369 16.57 -9.71 11.08
CA ALA A 369 16.99 -8.41 11.63
C ALA A 369 16.04 -7.89 12.72
N SER A 370 14.73 -8.10 12.58
CA SER A 370 13.77 -7.68 13.60
C SER A 370 13.91 -8.50 14.89
N CYS A 371 14.27 -9.79 14.78
CA CYS A 371 14.58 -10.66 15.91
C CYS A 371 15.90 -10.25 16.59
N GLU A 372 16.95 -9.93 15.83
CA GLU A 372 18.22 -9.38 16.36
C GLU A 372 18.00 -8.08 17.15
N LEU A 373 17.13 -7.20 16.63
CA LEU A 373 16.75 -5.98 17.32
C LEU A 373 15.95 -6.25 18.60
N ALA A 374 15.10 -7.28 18.60
CA ALA A 374 14.33 -7.67 19.78
C ALA A 374 15.21 -8.31 20.87
N GLU A 375 16.22 -9.09 20.49
CA GLU A 375 17.22 -9.61 21.43
C GLU A 375 17.96 -8.48 22.16
N ARG A 376 18.25 -7.37 21.47
CA ARG A 376 18.93 -6.20 22.05
C ARG A 376 17.99 -5.28 22.84
N ASP A 377 16.85 -4.92 22.25
CA ASP A 377 15.99 -3.82 22.72
C ASP A 377 14.64 -4.29 23.30
N GLY A 378 14.40 -5.60 23.32
CA GLY A 378 13.10 -6.22 23.60
C GLY A 378 12.15 -6.18 22.39
N PRO A 379 11.09 -7.00 22.39
CA PRO A 379 10.05 -6.95 21.36
C PRO A 379 9.27 -5.64 21.36
N TYR A 380 8.47 -5.37 20.32
CA TYR A 380 7.54 -4.23 20.34
C TYR A 380 6.45 -4.40 21.41
N SER A 381 5.87 -3.28 21.87
CA SER A 381 5.03 -3.23 23.07
C SER A 381 3.80 -4.14 23.02
N THR A 382 3.25 -4.39 21.83
CA THR A 382 2.06 -5.23 21.63
C THR A 382 2.36 -6.55 20.93
N TYR A 383 3.57 -7.08 21.12
CA TYR A 383 4.01 -8.36 20.57
C TYR A 383 3.24 -9.53 21.17
N GLU A 384 3.05 -9.53 22.49
CA GLU A 384 2.35 -10.60 23.18
C GLU A 384 0.91 -10.76 22.69
N GLY A 385 0.54 -12.01 22.37
CA GLY A 385 -0.76 -12.38 21.82
C GLY A 385 -0.88 -12.24 20.29
N SER A 386 0.11 -11.64 19.62
CA SER A 386 0.18 -11.61 18.15
C SER A 386 0.36 -13.01 17.56
N PRO A 387 0.01 -13.22 16.29
CA PRO A 387 0.33 -14.48 15.61
C PRO A 387 1.81 -14.86 15.63
N VAL A 388 2.73 -13.90 15.41
CA VAL A 388 4.17 -14.18 15.43
C VAL A 388 4.62 -14.64 16.83
N SER A 389 4.02 -14.13 17.91
CA SER A 389 4.30 -14.62 19.28
C SER A 389 3.83 -16.05 19.53
N LYS A 390 2.99 -16.59 18.64
CA LYS A 390 2.50 -17.98 18.66
C LYS A 390 3.20 -18.85 17.62
N GLY A 391 4.28 -18.36 17.00
CA GLY A 391 5.02 -19.08 15.96
C GLY A 391 4.32 -19.14 14.59
N ILE A 392 3.30 -18.29 14.37
CA ILE A 392 2.55 -18.20 13.12
C ILE A 392 3.11 -17.02 12.32
N LEU A 393 3.78 -17.32 11.21
CA LEU A 393 4.29 -16.35 10.25
C LEU A 393 3.31 -16.17 9.08
N GLN A 394 3.61 -15.24 8.17
CA GLN A 394 2.68 -14.85 7.13
C GLN A 394 2.25 -16.03 6.24
N TYR A 395 3.19 -16.85 5.76
CA TYR A 395 2.88 -17.99 4.90
C TYR A 395 2.00 -19.05 5.59
N ASP A 396 2.09 -19.19 6.93
CA ASP A 396 1.22 -20.09 7.69
C ASP A 396 -0.24 -19.63 7.62
N MET A 397 -0.48 -18.31 7.65
CA MET A 397 -1.83 -17.73 7.53
C MET A 397 -2.43 -17.90 6.12
N TRP A 398 -1.60 -18.20 5.12
CA TRP A 398 -2.02 -18.54 3.76
C TRP A 398 -2.08 -20.06 3.51
N GLY A 399 -1.68 -20.89 4.48
CA GLY A 399 -1.58 -22.33 4.30
C GLY A 399 -0.51 -22.74 3.28
N VAL A 400 0.55 -21.94 3.14
CA VAL A 400 1.63 -22.15 2.17
C VAL A 400 2.86 -22.70 2.88
N THR A 401 3.48 -23.72 2.29
CA THR A 401 4.82 -24.18 2.67
C THR A 401 5.86 -23.43 1.83
N PRO A 402 6.83 -22.71 2.44
CA PRO A 402 7.91 -22.04 1.70
C PRO A 402 8.82 -23.00 0.93
N THR A 403 9.67 -22.46 0.05
CA THR A 403 10.77 -23.23 -0.55
C THR A 403 11.82 -23.64 0.49
N ASP A 404 12.76 -24.49 0.08
CA ASP A 404 13.90 -24.95 0.88
C ASP A 404 15.09 -23.96 0.91
N LEU A 405 14.93 -22.76 0.35
CA LEU A 405 15.99 -21.75 0.25
C LEU A 405 16.49 -21.25 1.62
N TRP A 406 15.60 -21.19 2.62
CA TRP A 406 15.90 -20.67 3.96
C TRP A 406 15.38 -21.58 5.07
N ASP A 407 16.12 -21.68 6.18
CA ASP A 407 15.70 -22.47 7.34
C ASP A 407 14.72 -21.69 8.24
N TRP A 408 13.44 -21.78 7.90
CA TRP A 408 12.36 -21.18 8.68
C TRP A 408 12.20 -21.77 10.09
N SER A 409 12.67 -23.01 10.32
CA SER A 409 12.57 -23.65 11.63
C SER A 409 13.55 -23.03 12.62
N GLU A 410 14.77 -22.75 12.17
CA GLU A 410 15.78 -22.04 12.95
C GLU A 410 15.31 -20.62 13.27
N LEU A 411 14.78 -19.90 12.28
CA LEU A 411 14.28 -18.55 12.48
C LEU A 411 13.07 -18.51 13.45
N LYS A 412 12.12 -19.43 13.32
CA LYS A 412 10.99 -19.56 14.26
C LYS A 412 11.47 -19.84 15.69
N ALA A 413 12.51 -20.66 15.86
CA ALA A 413 13.09 -20.92 17.18
C ALA A 413 13.74 -19.67 17.79
N LYS A 414 14.46 -18.88 16.99
CA LYS A 414 15.02 -17.58 17.44
C LYS A 414 13.91 -16.60 17.83
N ILE A 415 12.88 -16.47 16.99
CA ILE A 415 11.71 -15.61 17.26
C ILE A 415 10.98 -16.06 18.53
N ALA A 416 10.78 -17.35 18.74
CA ALA A 416 10.13 -17.87 19.95
C ALA A 416 10.91 -17.53 21.23
N LYS A 417 12.24 -17.40 21.14
CA LYS A 417 13.10 -17.05 22.27
C LYS A 417 13.19 -15.54 22.53
N HIS A 418 13.26 -14.73 21.47
CA HIS A 418 13.62 -13.31 21.58
C HIS A 418 12.49 -12.34 21.17
N GLY A 419 11.47 -12.83 20.48
CA GLY A 419 10.46 -12.01 19.83
C GLY A 419 10.95 -11.28 18.59
N VAL A 420 10.18 -10.29 18.14
CA VAL A 420 10.57 -9.39 17.04
C VAL A 420 10.30 -7.92 17.41
N ARG A 421 11.08 -7.00 16.83
CA ARG A 421 11.03 -5.57 17.16
C ARG A 421 9.94 -4.81 16.39
N ASN A 422 9.42 -5.38 15.31
CA ASN A 422 8.49 -4.71 14.40
C ASN A 422 7.26 -5.60 14.15
N SER A 423 6.06 -5.03 14.24
CA SER A 423 4.82 -5.80 14.05
C SER A 423 4.59 -6.25 12.60
N LEU A 424 5.04 -5.45 11.63
CA LEU A 424 4.91 -5.66 10.18
C LEU A 424 6.21 -5.23 9.50
N LEU A 425 6.52 -5.85 8.36
CA LEU A 425 7.84 -5.75 7.72
C LEU A 425 7.81 -5.44 6.23
N ILE A 426 6.99 -6.15 5.46
CA ILE A 426 7.00 -6.14 3.99
C ILE A 426 5.71 -5.53 3.48
N ALA A 427 5.82 -4.52 2.62
CA ALA A 427 4.70 -3.86 1.97
C ALA A 427 5.16 -3.22 0.65
N PRO A 428 5.14 -3.96 -0.48
CA PRO A 428 5.56 -3.42 -1.78
C PRO A 428 4.67 -2.25 -2.20
N MET A 429 5.25 -1.05 -2.22
CA MET A 429 4.58 0.20 -2.54
C MET A 429 4.74 0.57 -4.03
N PRO A 430 3.93 1.52 -4.55
CA PRO A 430 4.27 2.23 -5.77
C PRO A 430 5.57 3.00 -5.59
N THR A 431 6.52 2.81 -6.52
CA THR A 431 7.85 3.42 -6.47
C THR A 431 8.05 4.52 -7.52
N ALA A 432 6.98 5.19 -7.94
CA ALA A 432 6.95 6.12 -9.07
C ALA A 432 8.13 7.09 -9.15
N SER A 433 8.45 7.79 -8.05
CA SER A 433 9.58 8.72 -8.07
C SER A 433 10.93 8.02 -7.87
N THR A 434 11.00 7.02 -6.98
CA THR A 434 12.27 6.40 -6.59
C THR A 434 12.82 5.44 -7.65
N ALA A 435 11.95 4.69 -8.34
CA ALA A 435 12.33 3.85 -9.47
C ALA A 435 12.86 4.66 -10.65
N GLN A 436 12.26 5.82 -10.91
CA GLN A 436 12.78 6.76 -11.88
C GLN A 436 14.16 7.31 -11.51
N ILE A 437 14.43 7.57 -10.22
CA ILE A 437 15.76 8.00 -9.75
C ILE A 437 16.80 6.90 -9.95
N LEU A 438 16.46 5.64 -9.66
CA LEU A 438 17.38 4.52 -9.80
C LEU A 438 17.50 3.99 -11.24
N GLY A 439 16.56 4.34 -12.12
CA GLY A 439 16.52 3.88 -13.51
C GLY A 439 15.87 2.51 -13.70
N ASN A 440 14.98 2.11 -12.78
CA ASN A 440 14.30 0.82 -12.76
C ASN A 440 12.82 0.96 -13.15
N ASN A 441 12.19 -0.15 -13.53
CA ASN A 441 10.74 -0.27 -13.62
C ASN A 441 10.09 -0.20 -12.23
N GLU A 442 8.84 0.25 -12.20
CA GLU A 442 8.12 0.49 -10.95
C GLU A 442 7.73 -0.81 -10.23
N SER A 443 7.97 -0.82 -8.92
CA SER A 443 7.45 -1.83 -7.99
C SER A 443 7.62 -3.28 -8.47
N ILE A 444 6.54 -4.04 -8.41
CA ILE A 444 6.36 -5.41 -8.88
C ILE A 444 5.70 -5.48 -10.27
N GLU A 445 5.62 -4.36 -10.98
CA GLU A 445 4.89 -4.27 -12.24
C GLU A 445 5.72 -4.78 -13.41
N ALA A 446 5.03 -5.30 -14.43
CA ALA A 446 5.63 -5.53 -15.74
C ALA A 446 5.95 -4.19 -16.44
N TYR A 447 6.78 -4.22 -17.48
CA TYR A 447 6.95 -3.04 -18.33
C TYR A 447 5.62 -2.70 -19.02
N THR A 448 5.14 -1.47 -18.80
CA THR A 448 3.89 -1.00 -19.42
C THR A 448 4.06 -0.69 -20.91
N SER A 449 5.28 -0.33 -21.31
CA SER A 449 5.65 -0.06 -22.71
C SER A 449 7.18 -0.14 -22.89
N ASN A 450 7.65 -0.59 -24.05
CA ASN A 450 9.08 -0.50 -24.40
C ASN A 450 9.49 0.90 -24.89
N ILE A 451 8.53 1.78 -25.17
CA ILE A 451 8.80 3.18 -25.48
C ILE A 451 7.75 4.09 -24.86
N TYR A 452 8.18 5.06 -24.07
CA TYR A 452 7.27 6.00 -23.43
C TYR A 452 7.77 7.43 -23.54
N THR A 453 6.83 8.36 -23.65
CA THR A 453 7.12 9.79 -23.72
C THR A 453 7.19 10.36 -22.32
N ARG A 454 8.35 10.87 -21.94
CA ARG A 454 8.59 11.58 -20.69
C ARG A 454 8.38 13.07 -20.90
N ARG A 455 7.41 13.65 -20.21
CA ARG A 455 7.21 15.10 -20.14
C ARG A 455 8.01 15.68 -18.98
N VAL A 456 8.91 16.60 -19.25
CA VAL A 456 9.61 17.42 -18.25
C VAL A 456 9.42 18.89 -18.59
N LEU A 457 9.77 19.80 -17.67
CA LEU A 457 9.68 21.25 -17.92
C LEU A 457 10.45 21.71 -19.17
N ALA A 458 11.50 20.97 -19.57
CA ALA A 458 12.32 21.24 -20.74
C ALA A 458 11.76 20.69 -22.07
N GLY A 459 10.65 19.94 -22.05
CA GLY A 459 10.02 19.35 -23.25
C GLY A 459 9.62 17.88 -23.09
N GLU A 460 9.30 17.25 -24.22
CA GLU A 460 8.95 15.84 -24.29
C GLU A 460 10.14 15.01 -24.80
N PHE A 461 10.52 13.98 -24.06
CA PHE A 461 11.63 13.08 -24.39
C PHE A 461 11.11 11.66 -24.55
N ILE A 462 11.41 11.04 -25.68
CA ILE A 462 11.09 9.62 -25.89
C ILE A 462 12.15 8.79 -25.16
N VAL A 463 11.72 7.98 -24.20
CA VAL A 463 12.56 7.04 -23.47
C VAL A 463 12.27 5.63 -23.97
N VAL A 464 13.32 4.93 -24.38
CA VAL A 464 13.26 3.52 -24.81
C VAL A 464 13.66 2.65 -23.62
N ASN A 465 13.03 1.48 -23.47
CA ASN A 465 13.49 0.44 -22.56
C ASN A 465 14.96 0.13 -22.85
N HIS A 466 15.83 0.46 -21.90
CA HIS A 466 17.27 0.39 -22.09
C HIS A 466 17.78 -1.05 -22.24
N HIS A 467 17.07 -2.04 -21.68
CA HIS A 467 17.38 -3.46 -21.87
C HIS A 467 17.12 -3.89 -23.32
N LEU A 468 15.92 -3.61 -23.82
CA LEU A 468 15.56 -3.90 -25.21
C LEU A 468 16.47 -3.16 -26.20
N LEU A 469 16.79 -1.89 -25.92
CA LEU A 469 17.69 -1.10 -26.75
C LEU A 469 19.08 -1.76 -26.86
N ARG A 470 19.62 -2.23 -25.75
CA ARG A 470 20.89 -2.98 -25.72
C ARG A 470 20.79 -4.25 -26.57
N ASP A 471 19.76 -5.05 -26.37
CA ASP A 471 19.59 -6.32 -27.08
C ASP A 471 19.43 -6.11 -28.60
N LEU A 472 18.61 -5.14 -29.02
CA LEU A 472 18.45 -4.80 -30.44
C LEU A 472 19.75 -4.25 -31.05
N THR A 473 20.56 -3.54 -30.27
CA THR A 473 21.86 -3.02 -30.73
C THR A 473 22.88 -4.14 -30.89
N GLU A 474 22.94 -5.08 -29.94
CA GLU A 474 23.82 -6.27 -30.02
C GLU A 474 23.46 -7.18 -31.20
N LEU A 475 22.17 -7.28 -31.53
CA LEU A 475 21.70 -8.01 -32.72
C LEU A 475 21.87 -7.24 -34.04
N GLY A 476 22.34 -5.99 -34.01
CA GLY A 476 22.44 -5.13 -35.20
C GLY A 476 21.08 -4.74 -35.81
N LEU A 477 20.00 -4.84 -35.03
CA LEU A 477 18.63 -4.55 -35.44
C LEU A 477 18.18 -3.12 -35.10
N TRP A 478 18.96 -2.38 -34.29
CA TRP A 478 18.59 -1.03 -33.87
C TRP A 478 18.92 0.02 -34.94
N ASP A 479 17.88 0.57 -35.55
CA ASP A 479 17.95 1.72 -36.44
C ASP A 479 16.73 2.66 -36.28
N SER A 480 16.70 3.73 -37.08
CA SER A 480 15.56 4.67 -37.11
C SER A 480 14.24 4.00 -37.53
N THR A 481 14.31 2.94 -38.35
CA THR A 481 13.14 2.19 -38.83
C THR A 481 12.54 1.38 -37.69
N MET A 482 13.35 0.64 -36.95
CA MET A 482 12.99 -0.15 -35.78
C MET A 482 12.35 0.74 -34.71
N LYS A 483 12.97 1.89 -34.40
CA LYS A 483 12.39 2.86 -33.47
C LYS A 483 10.98 3.31 -33.90
N ASN A 484 10.81 3.65 -35.17
CA ASN A 484 9.51 4.08 -35.70
C ASN A 484 8.48 2.94 -35.71
N GLN A 485 8.90 1.70 -35.95
CA GLN A 485 8.02 0.52 -35.86
C GLN A 485 7.53 0.28 -34.43
N ILE A 486 8.42 0.39 -33.42
CA ILE A 486 8.03 0.26 -32.01
C ILE A 486 7.04 1.36 -31.63
N ILE A 487 7.28 2.61 -32.06
CA ILE A 487 6.34 3.73 -31.84
C ILE A 487 4.98 3.45 -32.50
N ALA A 488 4.97 3.01 -33.77
CA ALA A 488 3.75 2.70 -34.51
C ALA A 488 2.95 1.53 -33.89
N ASN A 489 3.62 0.65 -33.15
CA ASN A 489 3.01 -0.44 -32.39
C ASN A 489 2.77 -0.08 -30.92
N PHE A 490 2.73 1.22 -30.58
CA PHE A 490 2.46 1.71 -29.22
C PHE A 490 3.41 1.13 -28.15
N GLY A 491 4.68 0.90 -28.52
CA GLY A 491 5.69 0.31 -27.64
C GLY A 491 5.73 -1.21 -27.62
N SER A 492 4.88 -1.90 -28.39
CA SER A 492 4.96 -3.34 -28.57
C SER A 492 5.97 -3.75 -29.63
N ILE A 493 6.65 -4.88 -29.39
CA ILE A 493 7.60 -5.51 -30.34
C ILE A 493 7.04 -6.80 -30.98
N GLN A 494 5.85 -7.25 -30.56
CA GLN A 494 5.29 -8.55 -30.96
C GLN A 494 5.09 -8.65 -32.48
N ASN A 495 4.63 -7.57 -33.09
CA ASN A 495 4.26 -7.53 -34.51
C ASN A 495 5.43 -7.15 -35.43
N ILE A 496 6.67 -7.06 -34.92
CA ILE A 496 7.84 -6.71 -35.71
C ILE A 496 8.53 -8.00 -36.16
N PRO A 497 8.46 -8.37 -37.46
CA PRO A 497 8.93 -9.69 -37.92
C PRO A 497 10.45 -9.89 -37.81
N SER A 498 11.23 -8.81 -37.82
CA SER A 498 12.69 -8.86 -37.71
C SER A 498 13.19 -9.13 -36.30
N ILE A 499 12.34 -9.00 -35.27
CA ILE A 499 12.71 -9.30 -33.88
C ILE A 499 12.51 -10.79 -33.62
N PRO A 500 13.53 -11.50 -33.08
CA PRO A 500 13.43 -12.89 -32.68
C PRO A 500 12.33 -13.17 -31.64
N ASP A 501 11.72 -14.35 -31.70
CA ASP A 501 10.59 -14.71 -30.83
C ASP A 501 10.98 -14.91 -29.36
N ASP A 502 12.23 -15.25 -29.08
CA ASP A 502 12.77 -15.28 -27.71
C ASP A 502 12.84 -13.87 -27.11
N LEU A 503 13.30 -12.88 -27.87
CA LEU A 503 13.32 -11.48 -27.42
C LEU A 503 11.92 -10.88 -27.31
N LYS A 504 10.94 -11.34 -28.10
CA LYS A 504 9.53 -10.93 -27.94
C LYS A 504 8.90 -11.44 -26.64
N LYS A 505 9.32 -12.59 -26.13
CA LYS A 505 8.77 -13.14 -24.88
C LYS A 505 9.28 -12.40 -23.65
N ILE A 506 10.49 -11.86 -23.72
CA ILE A 506 11.13 -11.06 -22.67
C ILE A 506 10.58 -9.63 -22.71
#